data_AF-A0A0B8QLQ3-F1
#
_entry.id   AF-A0A0B8QLQ3-F1
#
_cell.length_a   1.000
_cell.length_b   1.000
_cell.length_c   1.000
_cell.angle_alpha   90.00
_cell.angle_beta   90.00
_cell.angle_gamma   90.00
#
_symmetry.space_group_name_H-M   'P 1'
#
loop_
_entity.id
_entity.type
_entity.pdbx_description
1 polymer ?
#
loop_
_entity_poly.entity_id
_entity_poly.type
_entity_poly.pdbx_seq_one_letter_code
_entity_poly.pdbx_strand_id
1 'polypeptide(L)'
;MINQNNLPDFFKSPILPLASVFILTILVAYLLAWFYRNDYDPMKMIRAYLIYGLPFFLLGFLLQVRLILIFGTYIFGVIILIFRNQHYFDQ
;
A
#
# COMPACT_ATOMS: atom_id res chain seq x y z
N MET A 1 -7.64 21.33 23.11
CA MET A 1 -8.52 21.31 21.94
C MET A 1 -7.81 22.02 20.80
N ILE A 2 -7.28 21.31 19.80
CA ILE A 2 -6.57 21.92 18.68
C ILE A 2 -7.63 22.55 17.77
N ASN A 3 -7.55 23.87 17.58
CA ASN A 3 -8.48 24.64 16.75
C ASN A 3 -8.30 24.24 15.29
N GLN A 4 -9.23 23.44 14.75
CA GLN A 4 -9.18 22.93 13.36
C GLN A 4 -9.31 24.04 12.31
N ASN A 5 -9.58 25.28 12.71
CA ASN A 5 -9.71 26.43 11.82
C ASN A 5 -8.37 26.95 11.27
N ASN A 6 -7.24 26.53 11.84
CA ASN A 6 -5.90 26.99 11.43
C ASN A 6 -5.14 25.97 10.56
N LEU A 7 -5.76 24.83 10.24
CA LEU A 7 -5.16 23.83 9.36
C LEU A 7 -5.47 24.18 7.90
N PRO A 8 -4.46 24.17 7.01
CA PRO A 8 -4.67 24.34 5.57
C PRO A 8 -5.80 23.43 5.10
N ASP A 9 -6.71 23.90 4.24
CA ASP A 9 -7.84 23.12 3.75
C ASP A 9 -7.43 21.78 3.10
N PHE A 10 -6.17 21.68 2.67
CA PHE A 10 -5.52 20.44 2.26
C PHE A 10 -5.61 19.31 3.30
N PHE A 11 -5.46 19.62 4.60
CA PHE A 11 -5.56 18.65 5.70
C PHE A 11 -6.99 18.26 6.07
N LYS A 12 -7.99 19.02 5.59
CA LYS A 12 -9.42 18.68 5.75
C LYS A 12 -9.93 17.80 4.61
N SER A 13 -9.15 17.66 3.53
CA SER A 13 -9.56 16.93 2.35
C SER A 13 -9.46 15.40 2.56
N PRO A 14 -10.48 14.62 2.18
CA PRO A 14 -10.44 13.15 2.24
C PRO A 14 -9.39 12.54 1.28
N ILE A 15 -8.80 13.36 0.42
CA ILE A 15 -7.75 12.97 -0.53
C ILE A 15 -6.46 12.60 0.20
N LEU A 16 -6.14 13.26 1.32
CA LEU A 16 -4.85 13.12 1.99
C LEU A 16 -4.69 11.74 2.66
N PRO A 17 -5.67 11.23 3.42
CA PRO A 17 -5.72 9.83 3.86
C PRO A 17 -5.54 8.81 2.73
N LEU A 18 -6.26 9.01 1.62
CA LEU A 18 -6.23 8.11 0.48
C LEU A 18 -4.87 8.12 -0.23
N ALA A 19 -4.31 9.30 -0.47
CA ALA A 19 -2.99 9.46 -1.07
C ALA A 19 -1.92 8.80 -0.19
N SER A 20 -2.04 8.92 1.13
CA SER A 20 -1.11 8.30 2.08
C SER A 20 -1.11 6.77 1.96
N VAL A 21 -2.28 6.13 1.98
CA VAL A 21 -2.38 4.67 1.80
C VAL A 21 -1.93 4.23 0.42
N PHE A 22 -2.21 5.02 -0.62
CA PHE A 22 -1.77 4.73 -1.99
C PHE A 22 -0.25 4.77 -2.14
N ILE A 23 0.41 5.82 -1.64
CA ILE A 23 1.87 5.95 -1.64
C ILE A 23 2.49 4.82 -0.83
N LEU A 24 1.93 4.52 0.35
CA LEU A 24 2.39 3.41 1.18
C LEU A 24 2.32 2.07 0.44
N THR A 25 1.23 1.78 -0.27
CA THR A 25 1.11 0.58 -1.12
C THR A 25 2.24 0.49 -2.13
N ILE A 26 2.54 1.57 -2.85
CA ILE A 26 3.61 1.58 -3.85
C ILE A 26 4.96 1.29 -3.18
N LEU A 27 5.27 2.00 -2.10
CA LEU A 27 6.53 1.83 -1.37
C LEU A 27 6.71 0.39 -0.88
N VAL A 28 5.67 -0.18 -0.28
CA VAL A 28 5.70 -1.54 0.25
C VAL A 28 5.82 -2.57 -0.88
N ALA A 29 5.05 -2.43 -1.96
CA ALA A 29 5.14 -3.32 -3.12
C ALA A 29 6.55 -3.32 -3.74
N TYR A 30 7.15 -2.14 -3.92
CA TYR A 30 8.54 -2.03 -4.42
C TYR A 30 9.56 -2.60 -3.44
N LEU A 31 9.39 -2.35 -2.14
CA LEU A 31 10.28 -2.86 -1.11
C LEU A 31 10.26 -4.39 -1.04
N LEU A 32 9.07 -5.00 -1.09
CA LEU A 32 8.92 -6.46 -1.12
C LEU A 32 9.53 -7.06 -2.39
N ALA A 33 9.26 -6.48 -3.56
CA ALA A 33 9.84 -6.94 -4.81
C ALA A 33 11.38 -6.85 -4.79
N TRP A 34 11.94 -5.81 -4.16
CA TRP A 34 13.39 -5.66 -3.99
C TRP A 34 13.97 -6.63 -2.97
N PHE A 35 13.29 -6.85 -1.84
CA PHE A 35 13.75 -7.76 -0.78
C PHE A 35 13.78 -9.21 -1.25
N TYR A 36 12.73 -9.64 -1.96
CA TYR A 36 12.59 -11.01 -2.48
C TYR A 36 13.20 -11.21 -3.88
N ARG A 37 13.91 -10.22 -4.44
CA ARG A 37 14.47 -10.30 -5.81
C ARG A 37 15.42 -11.48 -6.06
N ASN A 38 16.05 -11.98 -5.00
CA ASN A 38 17.01 -13.09 -5.07
C ASN A 38 16.36 -14.44 -4.72
N ASP A 39 15.13 -14.43 -4.19
CA ASP A 39 14.36 -15.65 -3.90
C ASP A 39 13.64 -16.08 -5.16
N TYR A 40 13.89 -17.30 -5.64
CA TYR A 40 13.23 -17.79 -6.87
C TYR A 40 11.72 -18.06 -6.69
N ASP A 41 11.24 -18.10 -5.44
CA ASP A 41 9.85 -18.45 -5.12
C ASP A 41 8.97 -17.20 -4.92
N PRO A 42 8.16 -16.81 -5.92
CA PRO A 42 7.26 -15.65 -5.82
C PRO A 42 6.19 -15.83 -4.75
N MET A 43 5.93 -17.06 -4.31
CA MET A 43 4.89 -17.35 -3.34
C MET A 43 5.27 -16.84 -1.94
N LYS A 44 6.56 -16.78 -1.61
CA LYS A 44 7.05 -16.17 -0.36
C LYS A 44 6.75 -14.66 -0.34
N MET A 45 7.01 -13.98 -1.45
CA MET A 45 6.75 -12.55 -1.61
C MET A 45 5.25 -12.25 -1.49
N ILE A 46 4.40 -13.03 -2.18
CA ILE A 46 2.93 -12.88 -2.11
C ILE A 46 2.42 -13.11 -0.68
N ARG A 47 2.93 -14.13 0.03
CA ARG A 47 2.56 -14.36 1.45
C ARG A 47 2.93 -13.19 2.35
N ALA A 48 4.12 -12.63 2.17
CA ALA A 48 4.54 -11.47 2.95
C ALA A 48 3.64 -10.25 2.68
N TYR A 49 3.21 -10.04 1.43
CA TYR A 49 2.22 -9.01 1.10
C TYR A 49 0.84 -9.30 1.71
N LEU A 50 0.39 -10.57 1.71
CA LEU A 50 -0.86 -10.97 2.37
C LEU A 50 -0.85 -10.69 3.87
N ILE A 51 0.27 -10.96 4.56
CA ILE A 51 0.45 -10.64 5.98
C ILE A 51 0.42 -9.12 6.19
N TYR A 52 1.04 -8.35 5.31
CA TYR A 52 1.00 -6.89 5.33
C TYR A 52 -0.42 -6.31 5.11
N GLY A 53 -1.33 -7.06 4.49
CA GLY A 53 -2.72 -6.65 4.33
C GLY A 53 -3.38 -6.29 5.66
N LEU A 54 -3.21 -7.09 6.71
CA LEU A 54 -3.88 -6.85 7.99
C LEU A 54 -3.52 -5.48 8.64
N PRO A 55 -2.23 -5.11 8.82
CA PRO A 55 -1.88 -3.78 9.29
C PRO A 55 -2.26 -2.67 8.30
N PHE A 56 -2.25 -2.93 6.99
CA PHE A 56 -2.70 -1.94 5.99
C PHE A 56 -4.19 -1.61 6.11
N PHE A 57 -5.04 -2.62 6.27
CA PHE A 57 -6.48 -2.43 6.46
C PHE A 57 -6.80 -1.71 7.76
N LEU A 58 -6.10 -2.05 8.86
CA LEU A 58 -6.23 -1.33 10.13
C LEU A 58 -5.83 0.14 9.98
N LEU A 59 -4.72 0.42 9.30
CA LEU A 59 -4.25 1.79 9.05
C LEU A 59 -5.25 2.58 8.19
N GLY A 60 -5.77 1.98 7.12
CA GLY A 60 -6.79 2.61 6.28
C GLY A 60 -8.08 2.90 7.04
N PHE A 61 -8.49 2.01 7.95
CA PHE A 61 -9.65 2.21 8.82
C PHE A 61 -9.42 3.36 9.82
N LEU A 62 -8.24 3.42 10.44
CA LEU A 62 -7.85 4.52 11.35
C LEU A 62 -7.83 5.88 10.65
N LEU A 63 -7.39 5.90 9.39
CA LEU A 63 -7.38 7.08 8.54
C LEU A 63 -8.76 7.42 7.93
N GLN A 64 -9.81 6.69 8.32
CA GLN A 64 -11.20 6.89 7.86
C GLN A 64 -11.35 6.79 6.32
N VAL A 65 -10.48 6.02 5.67
CA VAL A 65 -10.56 5.77 4.22
C VAL A 65 -11.72 4.82 3.97
N ARG A 66 -12.49 5.07 2.90
CA ARG A 66 -13.60 4.18 2.50
C ARG A 66 -13.05 2.78 2.21
N LEU A 67 -13.67 1.75 2.78
CA LEU A 67 -13.25 0.34 2.65
C LEU A 67 -13.00 -0.07 1.19
N ILE A 68 -13.88 0.31 0.26
CA ILE A 68 -13.73 0.00 -1.17
C ILE A 68 -12.41 0.54 -1.76
N LEU A 69 -11.95 1.71 -1.30
CA LEU A 69 -10.69 2.31 -1.74
C LEU A 69 -9.49 1.63 -1.11
N ILE A 70 -9.60 1.19 0.16
CA ILE A 70 -8.56 0.37 0.82
C ILE A 70 -8.38 -0.93 0.05
N PHE A 71 -9.48 -1.62 -0.30
CA PHE A 71 -9.43 -2.84 -1.12
C PHE A 71 -8.80 -2.59 -2.49
N GLY A 72 -9.25 -1.54 -3.20
CA GLY A 72 -8.73 -1.20 -4.53
C GLY A 72 -7.23 -0.88 -4.51
N THR A 73 -6.79 -0.07 -3.56
CA THR A 73 -5.36 0.25 -3.39
C THR A 73 -4.56 -0.97 -2.97
N TYR A 74 -5.08 -1.84 -2.10
CA TYR A 74 -4.41 -3.07 -1.73
C TYR A 74 -4.21 -4.03 -2.91
N ILE A 75 -5.24 -4.23 -3.74
CA ILE A 75 -5.16 -5.05 -4.97
C ILE A 75 -4.14 -4.45 -5.94
N PHE A 76 -4.12 -3.12 -6.08
CA PHE A 76 -3.16 -2.44 -6.94
C PHE A 76 -1.70 -2.75 -6.57
N GLY A 77 -1.37 -2.86 -5.28
CA GLY A 77 -0.01 -3.27 -4.87
C GLY A 77 0.33 -4.71 -5.25
N VAL A 78 -0.64 -5.64 -5.26
CA VAL A 78 -0.44 -7.00 -5.78
C VAL A 78 -0.08 -6.96 -7.26
N ILE A 79 -0.77 -6.12 -8.05
CA ILE A 79 -0.49 -5.94 -9.47
C ILE A 79 0.95 -5.46 -9.65
N ILE A 80 1.37 -4.40 -8.93
CA ILE A 80 2.76 -3.90 -8.98
C ILE A 80 3.75 -5.02 -8.66
N LEU A 81 3.49 -5.80 -7.62
CA LEU A 81 4.36 -6.92 -7.21
C LEU A 81 4.52 -7.96 -8.31
N ILE A 82 3.42 -8.41 -8.92
CA ILE A 82 3.46 -9.44 -9.97
C ILE A 82 4.28 -8.95 -11.17
N PHE A 83 3.98 -7.76 -11.69
CA PHE A 83 4.67 -7.21 -12.85
C PHE A 83 6.14 -6.91 -12.57
N ARG A 84 6.45 -6.40 -11.37
CA ARG A 84 7.85 -6.12 -11.00
C ARG A 84 8.65 -7.39 -10.81
N ASN A 85 8.02 -8.42 -10.25
CA ASN A 85 8.65 -9.70 -10.02
C ASN A 85 9.01 -10.39 -11.35
N GLN A 86 8.08 -10.44 -12.32
CA GLN A 86 8.34 -10.99 -13.66
C GLN A 86 9.60 -10.38 -14.31
N HIS A 87 9.79 -9.07 -14.19
CA HIS A 87 10.97 -8.39 -14.72
C HIS A 87 12.31 -8.89 -14.15
N TYR A 88 12.33 -9.48 -12.95
CA TYR A 88 13.54 -10.07 -12.37
C TYR A 88 13.75 -11.54 -12.78
N PHE A 89 12.70 -12.23 -13.21
CA PHE A 89 12.74 -13.65 -13.59
C PHE A 89 12.89 -13.89 -15.09
N ASP A 90 12.53 -12.91 -15.92
CA ASP A 90 12.69 -12.96 -17.38
C ASP A 90 14.10 -12.53 -17.85
N GLN A 91 15.08 -12.42 -16.92
CA GLN A 91 16.51 -12.23 -17.24
C GLN A 91 17.21 -13.58 -17.41
#